data_AF-C1CA33-F1
#
_entry.id   AF-C1CA33-F1
#
_cell.length_a   1.000
_cell.length_b   1.000
_cell.length_c   1.000
_cell.angle_alpha   90.00
_cell.angle_beta   90.00
_cell.angle_gamma   90.00
#
_symmetry.space_group_name_H-M   'P 1'
#
loop_
_entity.id
_entity.type
_entity.pdbx_description
1 polymer ?
#
loop_
_entity_poly.entity_id
_entity_poly.type
_entity_poly.pdbx_seq_one_letter_code
_entity_poly.pdbx_strand_id
1 'polypeptide(L)'
;MKQTVKKLALVASIAATLGGSVAVASAAVQYPEGGVWTYGSGNGGAYSNYYHPSKYHSSTVVSRKTGSSDKGYAGAGGTSRAWIRTSWGEKVAFYYNV
;
A
#
# COMPACT_ATOMS: atom_id res chain seq x y z
N MET A 1 -27.89 17.85 -20.07
CA MET A 1 -26.75 17.29 -20.84
C MET A 1 -25.48 17.94 -20.31
N LYS A 2 -24.42 17.31 -19.81
CA LYS A 2 -23.97 15.91 -19.72
C LYS A 2 -23.19 15.81 -18.41
N GLN A 3 -23.60 14.95 -17.46
CA GLN A 3 -22.74 14.57 -16.35
C GLN A 3 -21.74 13.57 -16.94
N THR A 4 -20.53 14.06 -17.23
CA THR A 4 -19.43 13.26 -17.76
C THR A 4 -19.13 12.16 -16.76
N VAL A 5 -19.32 10.92 -17.23
CA VAL A 5 -19.03 9.68 -16.53
C VAL A 5 -17.64 9.78 -15.92
N LYS A 6 -17.55 9.95 -14.59
CA LYS A 6 -16.31 9.73 -13.86
C LYS A 6 -16.00 8.26 -14.03
N LYS A 7 -15.05 7.95 -14.91
CA LYS A 7 -14.57 6.59 -15.20
C LYS A 7 -14.33 5.93 -13.85
N LEU A 8 -15.15 4.96 -13.52
CA LEU A 8 -14.90 4.03 -12.44
C LEU A 8 -13.69 3.22 -12.93
N ALA A 9 -12.49 3.70 -12.59
CA ALA A 9 -11.29 2.94 -12.80
C ALA A 9 -11.50 1.63 -12.04
N LEU A 10 -11.56 0.52 -12.78
CA LEU A 10 -11.51 -0.81 -12.20
C LEU A 10 -10.13 -0.90 -11.56
N VAL A 11 -10.10 -0.59 -10.28
CA VAL A 11 -8.93 -0.67 -9.43
C VAL A 11 -8.50 -2.13 -9.41
N ALA A 12 -7.36 -2.43 -10.02
CA ALA A 12 -6.66 -3.66 -9.71
C ALA A 12 -5.96 -3.47 -8.36
N SER A 13 -6.46 -4.13 -7.32
CA SER A 13 -5.80 -4.15 -6.01
C SER A 13 -5.01 -5.44 -5.86
N ILE A 14 -3.70 -5.38 -5.88
CA ILE A 14 -2.85 -6.50 -5.46
C ILE A 14 -2.65 -6.40 -3.96
N ALA A 15 -2.87 -7.53 -3.29
CA ALA A 15 -2.65 -7.69 -1.87
C ALA A 15 -1.39 -8.52 -1.64
N ALA A 16 -0.51 -8.03 -0.77
CA ALA A 16 0.60 -8.80 -0.23
C ALA A 16 0.40 -8.95 1.28
N THR A 17 0.77 -10.11 1.80
CA THR A 17 0.71 -10.38 3.25
C THR A 17 2.08 -10.85 3.69
N LEU A 18 2.67 -10.20 4.69
CA LEU A 18 3.88 -10.68 5.34
C LEU A 18 3.48 -11.29 6.70
N GLY A 19 3.82 -12.56 6.89
CA GLY A 19 3.59 -13.32 8.12
C GLY A 19 4.91 -13.76 8.74
N GLY A 20 5.10 -13.50 10.03
CA GLY A 20 6.40 -13.65 10.69
C GLY A 20 6.83 -15.08 10.96
N SER A 21 8.04 -15.40 10.52
CA SER A 21 9.07 -16.03 11.34
C SER A 21 10.39 -15.31 11.08
N VAL A 22 11.10 -14.98 12.16
CA VAL A 22 12.35 -14.20 12.28
C VAL A 22 12.21 -12.67 12.15
N ALA A 23 12.71 -11.97 13.17
CA ALA A 23 12.71 -10.52 13.40
C ALA A 23 13.61 -9.73 12.44
N VAL A 24 13.39 -9.86 11.15
CA VAL A 24 14.13 -9.11 10.14
C VAL A 24 13.22 -8.01 9.63
N ALA A 25 13.72 -6.77 9.57
CA ALA A 25 13.05 -5.72 8.80
C ALA A 25 12.83 -6.28 7.38
N SER A 26 11.57 -6.49 7.02
CA SER A 26 11.20 -7.12 5.76
C SER A 26 10.62 -6.04 4.87
N ALA A 27 11.30 -5.77 3.76
CA ALA A 27 10.84 -4.83 2.75
C ALA A 27 10.85 -5.56 1.40
N ALA A 28 9.73 -5.46 0.69
CA ALA A 28 9.58 -5.98 -0.65
C ALA A 28 9.35 -4.82 -1.62
N VAL A 29 9.82 -5.00 -2.84
CA VAL A 29 9.63 -4.07 -3.96
C VAL A 29 8.98 -4.83 -5.10
N GLN A 30 7.94 -4.26 -5.70
CA GLN A 30 7.27 -4.78 -6.87
C GLN A 30 7.04 -3.64 -7.88
N TYR A 31 6.88 -3.99 -9.16
CA TYR A 31 6.68 -3.03 -10.25
C TYR A 31 5.32 -3.22 -10.95
N PRO A 32 4.20 -3.16 -10.21
CA PRO A 32 2.91 -3.45 -10.79
C PRO A 32 2.36 -2.29 -11.61
N GLU A 33 1.74 -2.63 -12.74
CA GLU A 33 0.94 -1.72 -13.57
C GLU A 33 1.69 -0.48 -14.07
N GLY A 34 3.03 -0.55 -14.15
CA GLY A 34 3.89 0.57 -14.54
C GLY A 34 4.24 1.53 -13.40
N GLY A 35 3.84 1.21 -12.17
CA GLY A 35 4.25 1.89 -10.94
C GLY A 35 5.31 1.13 -10.15
N VAL A 36 5.72 1.70 -9.02
CA VAL A 36 6.66 1.10 -8.06
C VAL A 36 5.97 0.99 -6.71
N TRP A 37 5.81 -0.24 -6.22
CA TRP A 37 5.22 -0.53 -4.92
C TRP A 37 6.28 -1.05 -3.96
N THR A 38 6.46 -0.33 -2.85
CA THR A 38 7.35 -0.74 -1.75
C THR A 38 6.54 -0.92 -0.49
N TYR A 39 6.65 -2.07 0.15
CA TYR A 39 5.90 -2.38 1.37
C TYR A 39 6.73 -3.22 2.31
N GLY A 40 6.43 -3.15 3.60
CA GLY A 40 7.24 -3.85 4.58
C GLY A 40 6.95 -3.50 6.02
N SER A 41 7.75 -4.11 6.91
CA SER A 41 7.74 -3.86 8.35
C SER A 41 9.16 -3.59 8.85
N GLY A 42 9.30 -2.60 9.73
CA GLY A 42 10.58 -2.15 10.29
C GLY A 42 10.41 -1.00 11.28
N ASN A 43 11.37 -0.82 12.19
CA ASN A 43 11.40 0.29 13.15
C ASN A 43 10.10 0.50 13.97
N GLY A 44 9.42 -0.59 14.35
CA GLY A 44 8.19 -0.53 15.14
C GLY A 44 6.93 -0.14 14.36
N GLY A 45 6.97 -0.24 13.02
CA GLY A 45 5.82 0.00 12.18
C GLY A 45 5.82 -0.83 10.90
N ALA A 46 4.77 -0.63 10.12
CA ALA A 46 4.61 -1.20 8.81
C ALA A 46 4.12 -0.15 7.82
N TYR A 47 4.55 -0.25 6.57
CA TYR A 47 4.26 0.73 5.54
C TYR A 47 3.86 0.09 4.21
N SER A 48 3.07 0.83 3.44
CA SER A 48 2.79 0.57 2.03
C SER A 48 2.93 1.89 1.28
N ASN A 49 3.86 1.96 0.33
CA ASN A 49 4.08 3.15 -0.50
C ASN A 49 3.99 2.75 -1.97
N TYR A 50 3.18 3.47 -2.74
CA TYR A 50 3.03 3.22 -4.17
C TYR A 50 3.22 4.51 -4.96
N TYR A 51 4.12 4.48 -5.95
CA TYR A 51 4.36 5.53 -6.92
C TYR A 51 3.82 5.10 -8.27
N HIS A 52 3.15 6.01 -8.99
CA HIS A 52 2.77 5.79 -10.38
C HIS A 52 2.97 7.06 -11.22
N PRO A 53 3.65 6.99 -12.38
CA PRO A 53 4.07 8.17 -13.14
C PRO A 53 2.91 8.94 -13.79
N SER A 54 1.83 8.26 -14.17
CA SER A 54 0.79 8.85 -15.05
C SER A 54 -0.65 8.74 -14.55
N LYS A 55 -0.91 8.11 -13.40
CA LYS A 55 -2.27 7.81 -12.92
C LYS A 55 -2.42 8.20 -11.46
N TYR A 56 -3.65 8.55 -11.09
CA TYR A 56 -4.05 8.66 -9.69
C TYR A 56 -4.03 7.28 -9.05
N HIS A 57 -3.57 7.18 -7.81
CA HIS A 57 -3.31 5.90 -7.16
C HIS A 57 -3.38 6.01 -5.64
N SER A 58 -3.37 4.86 -4.96
CA SER A 58 -3.37 4.77 -3.51
C SER A 58 -2.57 3.59 -2.98
N SER A 59 -2.24 3.66 -1.69
CA SER A 59 -1.62 2.58 -0.93
C SER A 59 -2.31 2.44 0.43
N THR A 60 -2.35 1.23 0.97
CA THR A 60 -2.99 0.92 2.25
C THR A 60 -2.16 -0.08 3.01
N VAL A 61 -2.10 0.09 4.32
CA VAL A 61 -1.52 -0.89 5.24
C VAL A 61 -2.53 -1.19 6.35
N VAL A 62 -2.66 -2.47 6.71
CA VAL A 62 -3.64 -2.94 7.70
C VAL A 62 -3.00 -3.97 8.62
N SER A 63 -2.99 -3.68 9.92
CA SER A 63 -2.68 -4.66 10.95
C SER A 63 -3.75 -5.74 10.97
N ARG A 64 -3.32 -7.00 10.83
CA ARG A 64 -4.21 -8.16 11.00
C ARG A 64 -4.42 -8.52 12.48
N LYS A 65 -3.67 -7.91 13.40
CA LYS A 65 -3.77 -8.14 14.84
C LYS A 65 -4.73 -7.16 15.51
N THR A 66 -4.59 -5.88 15.24
CA THR A 66 -5.33 -4.80 15.93
C THR A 66 -6.42 -4.19 15.05
N GLY A 67 -6.39 -4.43 13.74
CA GLY A 67 -7.25 -3.74 12.77
C GLY A 67 -6.82 -2.29 12.49
N SER A 68 -5.75 -1.79 13.13
CA SER A 68 -5.18 -0.48 12.81
C SER A 68 -4.82 -0.41 11.33
N SER A 69 -5.21 0.67 10.66
CA SER A 69 -4.97 0.83 9.23
C SER A 69 -4.68 2.29 8.89
N ASP A 70 -3.98 2.47 7.78
CA ASP A 70 -3.75 3.77 7.18
C ASP A 70 -3.86 3.65 5.65
N LYS A 71 -4.24 4.75 4.99
CA LYS A 71 -4.39 4.84 3.54
C LYS A 71 -3.93 6.20 3.03
N GLY A 72 -3.02 6.15 2.05
CA GLY A 72 -2.56 7.34 1.32
C GLY A 72 -3.03 7.35 -0.12
N TYR A 73 -3.18 8.56 -0.67
CA TYR A 73 -3.51 8.79 -2.07
C TYR A 73 -2.48 9.72 -2.71
N ALA A 74 -2.26 9.59 -4.01
CA ALA A 74 -1.44 10.52 -4.77
C ALA A 74 -1.91 10.61 -6.24
N GLY A 75 -1.69 11.79 -6.84
CA GLY A 75 -1.85 11.99 -8.27
C GLY A 75 -0.69 11.41 -9.08
N ALA A 76 -0.77 11.56 -10.40
CA ALA A 76 0.30 11.20 -11.32
C ALA A 76 1.64 11.84 -10.91
N GLY A 77 2.71 11.06 -10.91
CA GLY A 77 4.05 11.51 -10.54
C GLY A 77 4.28 11.66 -9.03
N GLY A 78 3.25 11.40 -8.20
CA GLY A 78 3.36 11.38 -6.75
C GLY A 78 3.60 9.97 -6.20
N THR A 79 3.88 9.90 -4.89
CA THR A 79 3.94 8.64 -4.14
C THR A 79 2.89 8.68 -3.04
N SER A 80 1.91 7.80 -3.12
CA SER A 80 1.00 7.52 -2.00
C SER A 80 1.77 6.80 -0.88
N ARG A 81 1.54 7.19 0.37
CA ARG A 81 2.21 6.62 1.55
C ARG A 81 1.19 6.27 2.61
N ALA A 82 1.32 5.08 3.20
CA ALA A 82 0.54 4.64 4.34
C ALA A 82 1.46 4.02 5.39
N TRP A 83 1.25 4.33 6.66
CA TRP A 83 2.04 3.80 7.77
C TRP A 83 1.20 3.56 9.02
N ILE A 84 1.47 2.44 9.71
CA ILE A 84 0.91 2.15 11.02
C ILE A 84 2.00 1.71 11.99
N ARG A 85 1.80 1.99 13.28
CA ARG A 85 2.61 1.40 14.34
C ARG A 85 2.22 -0.05 14.54
N THR A 86 3.21 -0.93 14.68
CA THR A 86 3.00 -2.37 14.84
C THR A 86 3.82 -2.93 16.00
N SER A 87 3.34 -4.04 16.57
CA SER A 87 4.11 -4.83 17.52
C SER A 87 5.16 -5.67 16.78
N TRP A 88 6.15 -6.16 17.52
CA TRP A 88 7.10 -7.14 16.99
C TRP A 88 6.38 -8.40 16.47
N GLY A 89 6.77 -8.85 15.27
CA GLY A 89 6.21 -10.06 14.63
C GLY A 89 4.74 -9.95 14.21
N GLU A 90 4.16 -8.74 14.21
CA GLU A 90 2.76 -8.54 13.88
C GLU A 90 2.49 -8.84 12.40
N LYS A 91 1.39 -9.58 12.14
CA LYS A 91 0.94 -9.86 10.77
C LYS A 91 0.29 -8.62 10.17
N VAL A 92 0.71 -8.26 8.97
CA VAL A 92 0.24 -7.04 8.28
C VAL A 92 -0.10 -7.37 6.84
N ALA A 93 -1.17 -6.76 6.34
CA ALA A 93 -1.52 -6.77 4.93
C ALA A 93 -1.26 -5.41 4.29
N PHE A 94 -0.77 -5.47 3.06
CA PHE A 94 -0.38 -4.33 2.26
C PHE A 94 -1.17 -4.35 0.96
N TYR A 95 -1.62 -3.18 0.54
CA TYR A 95 -2.35 -3.00 -0.70
C TYR A 95 -1.81 -1.77 -1.44
N TYR A 96 -1.94 -1.81 -2.76
CA TYR A 96 -1.92 -0.64 -3.62
C TYR A 96 -3.09 -0.69 -4.61
N ASN A 97 -3.32 0.42 -5.30
CA ASN A 97 -4.41 0.58 -6.26
C ASN A 97 -4.05 1.70 -7.25
N VAL A 98 -4.38 1.52 -8.54
CA VAL A 98 -4.20 2.48 -9.65
C VAL A 98 -5.45 2.57 -10.54
#